data_AF-A0A521K1Z2-F1
#
_entry.id   AF-A0A521K1Z2-F1
#
_cell.length_a   1.000
_cell.length_b   1.000
_cell.length_c   1.000
_cell.angle_alpha   90.00
_cell.angle_beta   90.00
_cell.angle_gamma   90.00
#
_symmetry.space_group_name_H-M   'P 1'
#
loop_
_entity.id
_entity.type
_entity.pdbx_description
1 polymer ?
#
loop_
_entity_poly.entity_id
_entity_poly.type
_entity_poly.pdbx_seq_one_letter_code
_entity_poly.pdbx_strand_id
1 'polypeptide(L)'
;MILPNYEFFGWTIQDPIHGGITFGPIEKAIIDHPLFQRLHGLRQNSLLYLVFPSANHTRFDHSLGVMSLSGKLFEHIIRNQDKILEAGNSRKTYQDPFRLDDPLIKQSIQQLRSDHYFKVALLASALFHDIGHGPLSHLFDRFFPSVEEVLRWTDIPGYKHIHARLSLETKSTTSISHEIMSCIVAAKVLSDIDPTLRHHGISTERMILDICAIIDDRIPPSDYFQATTYKTHSLLHEIISSDLDADRMDYLLRDSRMCGVNYGLYDPDRILKSMCTYALSDTGELHLAVRNSGLGALEDLLLSRYQMHGQIYCHKTNRACNAMLEKIRGRLVSAKWSWYDGCHSLDALLATFAGFNDHKFVDLLQQETADHGAGKVKEIAHKLFTERKLFKRAYEDRGSTNAPSPSTAKEAETRWRDFQGRLQAKGIRFTEDVFPNKGPKLHKPNYYLKVLKKHPSLGHYMVHELKDVSSVAHYLPELEITYRVYCKEPYVKEAKALLL
;
A
#
# COMPACT_ATOMS: atom_id res chain seq x y z
N MET A 1 -15.01 24.72 -1.86
CA MET A 1 -14.24 25.65 -1.02
C MET A 1 -13.01 26.14 -1.79
N ILE A 2 -13.06 27.40 -2.23
CA ILE A 2 -11.84 28.05 -2.74
C ILE A 2 -11.01 28.39 -1.51
N LEU A 3 -9.78 27.86 -1.43
CA LEU A 3 -8.82 28.21 -0.39
C LEU A 3 -8.08 29.48 -0.83
N PRO A 4 -8.46 30.68 -0.37
CA PRO A 4 -7.83 31.92 -0.83
C PRO A 4 -6.37 31.91 -0.37
N ASN A 5 -5.44 32.27 -1.26
CA ASN A 5 -4.00 32.30 -0.98
C ASN A 5 -3.35 30.93 -0.67
N TYR A 6 -4.00 29.81 -1.01
CA TYR A 6 -3.35 28.50 -0.93
C TYR A 6 -2.38 28.30 -2.09
N GLU A 7 -1.08 28.38 -1.81
CA GLU A 7 -0.04 28.17 -2.81
C GLU A 7 0.39 26.70 -2.86
N PHE A 8 -0.07 25.97 -3.88
CA PHE A 8 0.31 24.56 -4.10
C PHE A 8 1.80 24.37 -4.45
N PHE A 9 2.52 25.45 -4.72
CA PHE A 9 3.91 25.46 -5.19
C PHE A 9 4.86 26.21 -4.25
N GLY A 10 4.48 26.40 -2.98
CA GLY A 10 5.26 27.22 -2.03
C GLY A 10 6.62 26.61 -1.65
N TRP A 11 6.75 25.28 -1.67
CA TRP A 11 8.00 24.58 -1.37
C TRP A 11 8.34 23.52 -2.42
N THR A 12 9.60 23.13 -2.49
CA THR A 12 10.09 22.07 -3.40
C THR A 12 11.11 21.18 -2.70
N ILE A 13 10.98 19.86 -2.87
CA ILE A 13 11.97 18.84 -2.50
C ILE A 13 12.42 18.12 -3.77
N GLN A 14 13.73 17.85 -3.91
CA GLN A 14 14.25 17.06 -5.02
C GLN A 14 14.11 15.57 -4.72
N ASP A 15 13.46 14.85 -5.63
CA ASP A 15 13.28 13.40 -5.56
C ASP A 15 13.94 12.72 -6.78
N PRO A 16 14.65 11.59 -6.59
CA PRO A 16 15.38 10.91 -7.66
C PRO A 16 14.50 10.23 -8.72
N ILE A 17 13.19 10.09 -8.48
CA ILE A 17 12.22 9.48 -9.40
C ILE A 17 11.40 10.57 -10.10
N HIS A 18 10.87 11.51 -9.32
CA HIS A 18 9.86 12.47 -9.78
C HIS A 18 10.41 13.87 -10.06
N GLY A 19 11.70 14.11 -9.78
CA GLY A 19 12.32 15.43 -9.89
C GLY A 19 11.87 16.36 -8.76
N GLY A 20 11.60 17.64 -9.07
CA GLY A 20 11.10 18.59 -8.08
C GLY A 20 9.67 18.30 -7.66
N ILE A 21 9.48 17.80 -6.44
CA ILE A 21 8.17 17.62 -5.81
C ILE A 21 7.78 18.91 -5.10
N THR A 22 6.70 19.53 -5.56
CA THR A 22 6.16 20.78 -5.01
C THR A 22 4.96 20.53 -4.12
N PHE A 23 4.80 21.34 -3.06
CA PHE A 23 3.71 21.19 -2.12
C PHE A 23 3.40 22.51 -1.40
N GLY A 24 2.22 22.59 -0.77
CA GLY A 24 1.71 23.77 -0.11
C GLY A 24 1.87 23.76 1.42
N PRO A 25 1.27 24.75 2.11
CA PRO A 25 1.51 25.00 3.52
C PRO A 25 0.98 23.89 4.45
N ILE A 26 -0.12 23.23 4.10
CA ILE A 26 -0.65 22.13 4.92
C ILE A 26 0.20 20.89 4.75
N GLU A 27 0.59 20.54 3.52
CA GLU A 27 1.52 19.44 3.27
C GLU A 27 2.86 19.69 3.97
N LYS A 28 3.37 20.93 3.95
CA LYS A 28 4.59 21.32 4.69
C LYS A 28 4.46 21.05 6.19
N ALA A 29 3.35 21.47 6.80
CA ALA A 29 3.11 21.26 8.22
C ALA A 29 3.02 19.76 8.58
N ILE A 30 2.44 18.94 7.70
CA ILE A 30 2.41 17.48 7.86
C ILE A 30 3.83 16.90 7.76
N ILE A 31 4.57 17.29 6.72
CA ILE A 31 5.92 16.79 6.44
C ILE A 31 6.87 17.10 7.60
N ASP A 32 6.78 18.29 8.19
CA ASP A 32 7.62 18.71 9.31
C ASP A 32 7.29 18.02 10.64
N HIS A 33 6.13 17.37 10.74
CA HIS A 33 5.66 16.81 11.99
C HIS A 33 6.54 15.63 12.45
N PRO A 34 6.88 15.49 13.75
CA PRO A 34 7.73 14.40 14.25
C PRO A 34 7.24 12.99 13.86
N LEU A 35 5.91 12.76 13.87
CA LEU A 35 5.32 11.49 13.45
C LEU A 35 5.53 11.19 11.96
N PHE A 36 5.65 12.20 11.09
CA PHE A 36 5.99 12.02 9.68
C PHE A 36 7.50 11.89 9.48
N GLN A 37 8.29 12.72 10.16
CA GLN A 37 9.75 12.66 10.17
C GLN A 37 10.30 11.28 10.60
N ARG A 38 9.55 10.55 11.45
CA ARG A 38 9.85 9.15 11.79
C ARG A 38 10.08 8.26 10.56
N LEU A 39 9.39 8.52 9.45
CA LEU A 39 9.47 7.71 8.24
C LEU A 39 10.89 7.66 7.64
N HIS A 40 11.76 8.63 7.93
CA HIS A 40 13.19 8.57 7.56
C HIS A 40 13.92 7.37 8.18
N GLY A 41 13.45 6.89 9.34
CA GLY A 41 14.02 5.72 10.02
C GLY A 41 13.37 4.40 9.64
N LEU A 42 12.45 4.39 8.67
CA LEU A 42 11.68 3.20 8.27
C LEU A 42 11.95 2.88 6.80
N ARG A 43 12.67 1.78 6.55
CA ARG A 43 12.94 1.32 5.19
C ARG A 43 11.66 0.81 4.52
N GLN A 44 11.46 1.16 3.26
CA GLN A 44 10.30 0.72 2.48
C GLN A 44 10.20 -0.81 2.43
N ASN A 45 11.33 -1.45 2.13
CA ASN A 45 11.39 -2.87 1.80
C ASN A 45 12.05 -3.73 2.90
N SER A 46 11.91 -3.33 4.17
CA SER A 46 12.42 -4.03 5.37
C SER A 46 13.88 -4.48 5.24
N LEU A 47 14.13 -5.76 4.90
CA LEU A 47 15.46 -6.38 4.82
C LEU A 47 16.01 -6.51 3.41
N LEU A 48 15.36 -5.93 2.41
CA LEU A 48 15.77 -6.04 1.02
C LEU A 48 17.19 -5.50 0.79
N TYR A 49 17.62 -4.51 1.58
CA TYR A 49 18.98 -3.96 1.55
C TYR A 49 20.08 -5.01 1.84
N LEU A 50 19.76 -6.09 2.56
CA LEU A 50 20.69 -7.21 2.80
C LEU A 50 20.93 -8.05 1.54
N VAL A 51 20.14 -7.86 0.49
CA VAL A 51 20.30 -8.49 -0.84
C VAL A 51 20.72 -7.47 -1.88
N PHE A 52 20.06 -6.31 -1.91
CA PHE A 52 20.30 -5.22 -2.84
C PHE A 52 20.82 -4.02 -2.04
N PRO A 53 22.14 -3.83 -1.89
CA PRO A 53 22.71 -2.88 -0.92
C PRO A 53 22.29 -1.42 -1.10
N SER A 54 21.76 -1.05 -2.27
CA SER A 54 21.25 0.30 -2.55
C SER A 54 19.77 0.50 -2.18
N ALA A 55 19.04 -0.56 -1.82
CA ALA A 55 17.63 -0.52 -1.41
C ALA A 55 17.45 0.01 0.02
N ASN A 56 17.98 1.20 0.30
CA ASN A 56 17.90 1.91 1.59
C ASN A 56 16.88 3.05 1.60
N HIS A 57 16.15 3.25 0.50
CA HIS A 57 15.09 4.24 0.43
C HIS A 57 14.04 3.99 1.52
N THR A 58 13.44 5.08 1.98
CA THR A 58 12.60 5.09 3.16
C THR A 58 11.15 5.31 2.79
N ARG A 59 10.24 5.02 3.73
CA ARG A 59 8.82 5.34 3.58
C ARG A 59 8.60 6.85 3.42
N PHE A 60 9.51 7.68 3.91
CA PHE A 60 9.42 9.14 3.77
C PHE A 60 9.47 9.55 2.30
N ASP A 61 10.49 9.10 1.57
CA ASP A 61 10.68 9.46 0.16
C ASP A 61 9.54 8.89 -0.71
N HIS A 62 9.09 7.68 -0.36
CA HIS A 62 7.94 7.04 -0.98
C HIS A 62 6.65 7.86 -0.78
N SER A 63 6.29 8.23 0.46
CA SER A 63 5.10 9.05 0.76
C SER A 63 5.11 10.39 0.01
N LEU A 64 6.26 11.04 -0.14
CA LEU A 64 6.39 12.26 -0.96
C LEU A 64 6.13 11.99 -2.44
N GLY A 65 6.67 10.90 -2.97
CA GLY A 65 6.45 10.47 -4.35
C GLY A 65 4.98 10.12 -4.65
N VAL A 66 4.32 9.40 -3.73
CA VAL A 66 2.89 9.08 -3.80
C VAL A 66 2.07 10.38 -3.79
N MET A 67 2.35 11.32 -2.88
CA MET A 67 1.70 12.64 -2.87
C MET A 67 1.85 13.36 -4.22
N SER A 68 3.06 13.40 -4.80
CA SER A 68 3.28 14.04 -6.10
C SER A 68 2.47 13.37 -7.21
N LEU A 69 2.43 12.04 -7.25
CA LEU A 69 1.71 11.27 -8.26
C LEU A 69 0.20 11.38 -8.08
N SER A 70 -0.33 11.35 -6.86
CA SER A 70 -1.76 11.57 -6.58
C SER A 70 -2.21 12.93 -7.09
N GLY A 71 -1.40 13.99 -6.88
CA GLY A 71 -1.67 15.32 -7.44
C GLY A 71 -1.68 15.34 -8.97
N LYS A 72 -0.71 14.68 -9.62
CA LYS A 72 -0.67 14.55 -11.09
C LYS A 72 -1.87 13.77 -11.62
N LEU A 73 -2.23 12.66 -10.98
CA LEU A 73 -3.39 11.84 -11.32
C LEU A 73 -4.67 12.66 -11.25
N PHE A 74 -4.90 13.37 -10.15
CA PHE A 74 -6.07 14.23 -9.95
C PHE A 74 -6.25 15.23 -11.10
N GLU A 75 -5.19 15.97 -11.45
CA GLU A 75 -5.20 16.95 -12.53
C GLU A 75 -5.45 16.31 -13.91
N HIS A 76 -4.79 15.17 -14.17
CA HIS A 76 -4.94 14.47 -15.43
C HIS A 76 -6.33 13.85 -15.61
N ILE A 77 -6.91 13.29 -14.55
CA ILE A 77 -8.27 12.74 -14.54
C ILE A 77 -9.26 13.84 -14.93
N ILE A 78 -9.20 15.01 -14.28
CA ILE A 78 -10.07 16.16 -14.59
C ILE A 78 -9.93 16.57 -16.07
N ARG A 79 -8.69 16.80 -16.54
CA ARG A 79 -8.43 17.23 -17.93
C ARG A 79 -8.84 16.20 -18.98
N ASN A 80 -8.63 14.93 -18.69
CA ASN A 80 -9.01 13.85 -19.61
C ASN A 80 -10.52 13.68 -19.63
N GLN A 81 -11.20 13.89 -18.50
CA GLN A 81 -12.65 13.84 -18.42
C GLN A 81 -13.31 15.00 -19.19
N ASP A 82 -12.73 16.20 -19.17
CA ASP A 82 -13.20 17.32 -20.02
C ASP A 82 -13.23 16.93 -21.49
N LYS A 83 -12.16 16.28 -21.99
CA LYS A 83 -12.10 15.84 -23.38
C LYS A 83 -13.16 14.80 -23.72
N ILE A 84 -13.51 13.94 -22.77
CA ILE A 84 -14.60 12.98 -22.93
C ILE A 84 -15.94 13.71 -22.98
N LEU A 85 -16.17 14.66 -22.07
CA LEU A 85 -17.37 15.48 -22.00
C LEU A 85 -17.56 16.34 -23.26
N GLU A 86 -16.50 16.94 -23.79
CA GLU A 86 -16.51 17.75 -25.03
C GLU A 86 -16.82 16.89 -26.26
N ALA A 87 -16.27 15.68 -26.32
CA ALA A 87 -16.55 14.72 -27.39
C ALA A 87 -17.95 14.11 -27.31
N GLY A 88 -18.57 14.15 -26.12
CA GLY A 88 -19.73 13.38 -25.72
C GLY A 88 -20.98 14.22 -25.43
N ASN A 89 -21.41 15.08 -26.36
CA ASN A 89 -22.68 15.83 -26.22
C ASN A 89 -23.92 15.01 -26.62
N SER A 90 -23.96 13.70 -26.38
CA SER A 90 -25.09 12.85 -26.81
C SER A 90 -25.33 11.74 -25.78
N ARG A 91 -26.60 11.47 -25.44
CA ARG A 91 -27.09 10.36 -24.58
C ARG A 91 -26.68 8.93 -25.03
N LYS A 92 -25.70 8.77 -25.94
CA LYS A 92 -25.29 7.53 -26.61
C LYS A 92 -24.06 6.86 -25.98
N THR A 93 -23.39 7.50 -25.03
CA THR A 93 -22.16 7.05 -24.34
C THR A 93 -22.40 6.26 -23.06
N TYR A 94 -23.63 6.23 -22.56
CA TYR A 94 -23.97 5.48 -21.34
C TYR A 94 -24.37 4.06 -21.66
N GLN A 95 -24.01 3.15 -20.75
CA GLN A 95 -24.46 1.77 -20.74
C GLN A 95 -24.86 1.48 -19.31
N ASP A 96 -26.16 1.45 -19.00
CA ASP A 96 -26.64 1.23 -17.64
C ASP A 96 -25.94 0.01 -17.00
N PRO A 97 -25.33 0.13 -15.80
CA PRO A 97 -25.39 1.26 -14.85
C PRO A 97 -24.30 2.35 -15.01
N PHE A 98 -23.49 2.33 -16.06
CA PHE A 98 -22.34 3.21 -16.25
C PHE A 98 -22.67 4.53 -16.96
N ARG A 99 -22.20 5.62 -16.35
CA ARG A 99 -22.27 6.99 -16.86
C ARG A 99 -20.88 7.53 -17.18
N LEU A 100 -20.74 8.29 -18.27
CA LEU A 100 -19.44 8.80 -18.75
C LEU A 100 -19.38 10.31 -18.99
N ASP A 101 -20.43 10.93 -19.47
CA ASP A 101 -20.44 12.34 -19.85
C ASP A 101 -21.78 13.06 -19.55
N ASP A 102 -22.52 12.61 -18.51
CA ASP A 102 -23.81 13.24 -18.19
C ASP A 102 -23.65 14.58 -17.48
N PRO A 103 -24.72 15.39 -17.37
CA PRO A 103 -24.65 16.67 -16.71
C PRO A 103 -24.17 16.59 -15.25
N LEU A 104 -24.43 15.48 -14.57
CA LEU A 104 -24.04 15.27 -13.18
C LEU A 104 -22.53 14.97 -13.07
N ILE A 105 -21.96 14.17 -13.98
CA ILE A 105 -20.50 13.97 -14.07
C ILE A 105 -19.81 15.29 -14.35
N LYS A 106 -20.33 16.09 -15.29
CA LYS A 106 -19.80 17.42 -15.58
C LYS A 106 -19.76 18.31 -14.33
N GLN A 107 -20.82 18.28 -13.52
CA GLN A 107 -20.88 19.00 -12.25
C GLN A 107 -19.85 18.50 -11.25
N SER A 108 -19.71 17.18 -11.08
CA SER A 108 -18.70 16.59 -10.17
C SER A 108 -17.27 16.96 -10.58
N ILE A 109 -16.94 16.92 -11.87
CA ILE A 109 -15.62 17.32 -12.37
C ILE A 109 -15.37 18.81 -12.16
N GLN A 110 -16.38 19.65 -12.39
CA GLN A 110 -16.27 21.08 -12.10
C GLN A 110 -16.11 21.36 -10.59
N GLN A 111 -16.76 20.57 -9.74
CA GLN A 111 -16.59 20.64 -8.29
C GLN A 111 -15.15 20.28 -7.89
N LEU A 112 -14.64 19.12 -8.33
CA LEU A 112 -13.25 18.70 -8.08
C LEU A 112 -12.22 19.75 -8.55
N ARG A 113 -12.49 20.42 -9.68
CA ARG A 113 -11.61 21.47 -10.21
C ARG A 113 -11.62 22.76 -9.37
N SER A 114 -12.81 23.22 -9.00
CA SER A 114 -12.99 24.54 -8.37
C SER A 114 -12.81 24.54 -6.86
N ASP A 115 -12.92 23.36 -6.25
CA ASP A 115 -12.80 23.17 -4.82
C ASP A 115 -11.44 22.59 -4.45
N HIS A 116 -10.53 23.47 -4.03
CA HIS A 116 -9.16 23.11 -3.66
C HIS A 116 -9.11 22.12 -2.48
N TYR A 117 -10.17 22.02 -1.67
CA TYR A 117 -10.23 21.10 -0.54
C TYR A 117 -10.03 19.64 -0.96
N PHE A 118 -10.65 19.18 -2.05
CA PHE A 118 -10.52 17.78 -2.49
C PHE A 118 -9.07 17.43 -2.83
N LYS A 119 -8.36 18.36 -3.48
CA LYS A 119 -6.95 18.18 -3.81
C LYS A 119 -6.09 18.16 -2.54
N VAL A 120 -6.27 19.11 -1.62
CA VAL A 120 -5.53 19.14 -0.35
C VAL A 120 -5.79 17.89 0.49
N ALA A 121 -7.05 17.46 0.60
CA ALA A 121 -7.40 16.22 1.30
C ALA A 121 -6.73 15.00 0.66
N LEU A 122 -6.73 14.90 -0.68
CA LEU A 122 -6.04 13.82 -1.40
C LEU A 122 -4.52 13.84 -1.17
N LEU A 123 -3.87 15.00 -1.25
CA LEU A 123 -2.42 15.13 -1.04
C LEU A 123 -2.04 14.76 0.41
N ALA A 124 -2.80 15.24 1.39
CA ALA A 124 -2.61 14.89 2.79
C ALA A 124 -2.83 13.38 3.02
N SER A 125 -3.89 12.78 2.46
CA SER A 125 -4.10 11.33 2.51
C SER A 125 -2.94 10.55 1.89
N ALA A 126 -2.37 11.03 0.79
CA ALA A 126 -1.22 10.40 0.14
C ALA A 126 0.04 10.47 1.00
N LEU A 127 0.24 11.54 1.77
CA LEU A 127 1.30 11.59 2.80
C LEU A 127 1.03 10.59 3.93
N PHE A 128 -0.22 10.47 4.37
CA PHE A 128 -0.59 9.66 5.51
C PHE A 128 -0.79 8.16 5.23
N HIS A 129 -1.00 7.72 3.99
CA HIS A 129 -1.39 6.33 3.69
C HIS A 129 -0.47 5.29 4.37
N ASP A 130 0.83 5.54 4.34
CA ASP A 130 1.88 4.68 4.88
C ASP A 130 2.43 5.11 6.25
N ILE A 131 1.89 6.18 6.85
CA ILE A 131 2.42 6.74 8.11
C ILE A 131 2.20 5.80 9.30
N GLY A 132 1.29 4.83 9.20
CA GLY A 132 0.99 3.88 10.26
C GLY A 132 1.97 2.72 10.36
N HIS A 133 2.88 2.55 9.39
CA HIS A 133 3.84 1.45 9.43
C HIS A 133 4.81 1.56 10.61
N GLY A 134 5.05 0.40 11.24
CA GLY A 134 6.11 0.21 12.23
C GLY A 134 7.39 -0.38 11.63
N PRO A 135 8.41 -0.61 12.48
CA PRO A 135 9.71 -1.14 12.06
C PRO A 135 9.62 -2.47 11.33
N LEU A 136 10.36 -2.60 10.24
CA LEU A 136 10.38 -3.80 9.38
C LEU A 136 8.99 -4.17 8.77
N SER A 137 8.10 -3.19 8.63
CA SER A 137 6.83 -3.25 7.88
C SER A 137 5.80 -4.24 8.43
N HIS A 138 5.15 -5.06 7.59
CA HIS A 138 3.99 -5.89 7.94
C HIS A 138 4.18 -6.90 9.08
N LEU A 139 5.42 -7.23 9.44
CA LEU A 139 5.66 -8.09 10.61
C LEU A 139 5.29 -7.38 11.92
N PHE A 140 5.33 -6.05 11.90
CA PHE A 140 5.12 -5.23 13.08
C PHE A 140 3.65 -5.09 13.47
N ASP A 141 2.72 -5.27 12.54
CA ASP A 141 1.27 -5.13 12.79
C ASP A 141 0.80 -5.99 13.98
N ARG A 142 1.47 -7.11 14.25
CA ARG A 142 1.19 -8.01 15.38
C ARG A 142 1.59 -7.48 16.75
N PHE A 143 2.38 -6.42 16.79
CA PHE A 143 2.81 -5.73 18.01
C PHE A 143 2.10 -4.39 18.17
N PHE A 144 1.18 -4.04 17.28
CA PHE A 144 0.29 -2.92 17.54
C PHE A 144 -0.70 -3.26 18.65
N PRO A 145 -1.18 -2.24 19.38
CA PRO A 145 -2.21 -2.43 20.38
C PRO A 145 -3.45 -3.10 19.79
N SER A 146 -4.14 -3.86 20.64
CA SER A 146 -5.42 -4.46 20.28
C SER A 146 -6.50 -3.40 20.06
N VAL A 147 -7.52 -3.76 19.30
CA VAL A 147 -8.71 -2.92 19.13
C VAL A 147 -9.27 -2.48 20.49
N GLU A 148 -9.36 -3.39 21.47
CA GLU A 148 -9.84 -3.06 22.82
C GLU A 148 -8.97 -2.02 23.56
N GLU A 149 -7.65 -2.14 23.49
CA GLU A 149 -6.74 -1.15 24.09
C GLU A 149 -6.93 0.23 23.47
N VAL A 150 -6.98 0.27 22.14
CA VAL A 150 -7.18 1.51 21.37
C VAL A 150 -8.52 2.14 21.74
N LEU A 151 -9.63 1.38 21.72
CA LEU A 151 -10.97 1.91 22.06
C LEU A 151 -11.05 2.49 23.47
N ARG A 152 -10.21 2.03 24.43
CA ARG A 152 -10.15 2.59 25.79
C ARG A 152 -9.40 3.92 25.90
N TRP A 153 -8.57 4.23 24.91
CA TRP A 153 -7.75 5.45 24.91
C TRP A 153 -8.41 6.47 23.98
N THR A 154 -8.77 7.68 24.47
CA THR A 154 -8.64 8.99 23.76
C THR A 154 -9.82 9.98 23.87
N ASP A 155 -9.48 11.27 23.70
CA ASP A 155 -10.36 12.42 23.44
C ASP A 155 -10.01 13.15 22.10
N ILE A 156 -9.24 12.53 21.19
CA ILE A 156 -8.78 13.18 19.94
C ILE A 156 -9.97 13.48 18.99
N PRO A 157 -10.05 14.69 18.40
CA PRO A 157 -11.05 15.02 17.38
C PRO A 157 -11.09 14.02 16.21
N GLY A 158 -12.30 13.68 15.74
CA GLY A 158 -12.49 12.72 14.65
C GLY A 158 -12.32 11.24 15.04
N TYR A 159 -11.79 10.94 16.23
CA TYR A 159 -11.61 9.56 16.70
C TYR A 159 -12.91 8.77 16.79
N LYS A 160 -14.04 9.41 17.09
CA LYS A 160 -15.36 8.75 17.18
C LYS A 160 -15.71 7.90 15.94
N HIS A 161 -15.24 8.28 14.76
CA HIS A 161 -15.51 7.55 13.52
C HIS A 161 -14.55 6.37 13.32
N ILE A 162 -13.28 6.54 13.69
CA ILE A 162 -12.30 5.44 13.79
C ILE A 162 -12.82 4.42 14.81
N HIS A 163 -13.31 4.88 15.96
CA HIS A 163 -13.94 4.08 17.01
C HIS A 163 -15.15 3.31 16.47
N ALA A 164 -16.06 3.97 15.74
CA ALA A 164 -17.21 3.30 15.12
C ALA A 164 -16.77 2.18 14.18
N ARG A 165 -15.77 2.43 13.32
CA ARG A 165 -15.19 1.42 12.42
C ARG A 165 -14.54 0.27 13.18
N LEU A 166 -13.76 0.58 14.21
CA LEU A 166 -13.10 -0.41 15.08
C LEU A 166 -14.11 -1.25 15.87
N SER A 167 -15.23 -0.68 16.28
CA SER A 167 -16.30 -1.37 17.01
C SER A 167 -17.00 -2.45 16.16
N LEU A 168 -16.90 -2.36 14.82
CA LEU A 168 -17.41 -3.38 13.90
C LEU A 168 -16.46 -4.58 13.76
N GLU A 169 -15.23 -4.51 14.30
CA GLU A 169 -14.30 -5.62 14.27
C GLU A 169 -14.77 -6.77 15.17
N THR A 170 -14.97 -7.94 14.57
CA THR A 170 -15.51 -9.13 15.24
C THR A 170 -14.62 -9.69 16.36
N LYS A 171 -13.33 -9.31 16.41
CA LYS A 171 -12.35 -9.83 17.36
C LYS A 171 -11.58 -8.69 18.03
N SER A 172 -12.08 -8.24 19.18
CA SER A 172 -11.54 -7.12 19.97
C SER A 172 -10.07 -7.29 20.41
N THR A 173 -9.59 -8.53 20.53
CA THR A 173 -8.21 -8.87 20.93
C THR A 173 -7.22 -8.85 19.77
N THR A 174 -7.68 -8.58 18.54
CA THR A 174 -6.79 -8.49 17.37
C THR A 174 -6.04 -7.17 17.41
N SER A 175 -4.72 -7.19 17.17
CA SER A 175 -3.94 -5.98 16.91
C SER A 175 -4.53 -5.19 15.75
N ILE A 176 -4.55 -3.86 15.87
CA ILE A 176 -4.93 -2.98 14.75
C ILE A 176 -3.99 -3.17 13.56
N SER A 177 -4.47 -2.85 12.35
CA SER A 177 -3.62 -2.84 11.17
C SER A 177 -2.87 -1.50 11.03
N HIS A 178 -1.86 -1.48 10.17
CA HIS A 178 -1.13 -0.25 9.87
C HIS A 178 -2.03 0.82 9.21
N GLU A 179 -3.07 0.46 8.46
CA GLU A 179 -4.03 1.43 7.90
C GLU A 179 -4.82 2.14 9.00
N ILE A 180 -5.27 1.40 10.03
CA ILE A 180 -5.92 2.01 11.19
C ILE A 180 -4.92 2.85 11.99
N MET A 181 -3.68 2.39 12.13
CA MET A 181 -2.62 3.19 12.75
C MET A 181 -2.37 4.48 11.93
N SER A 182 -2.42 4.44 10.60
CA SER A 182 -2.31 5.61 9.73
C SER A 182 -3.44 6.62 10.01
N CYS A 183 -4.68 6.15 10.14
CA CYS A 183 -5.82 7.01 10.50
C CYS A 183 -5.66 7.64 11.90
N ILE A 184 -5.20 6.88 12.88
CA ILE A 184 -4.95 7.36 14.26
C ILE A 184 -3.86 8.45 14.26
N VAL A 185 -2.75 8.17 13.58
CA VAL A 185 -1.63 9.11 13.47
C VAL A 185 -2.07 10.36 12.70
N ALA A 186 -2.81 10.21 11.60
CA ALA A 186 -3.36 11.34 10.83
C ALA A 186 -4.24 12.23 11.70
N ALA A 187 -5.15 11.65 12.50
CA ALA A 187 -6.00 12.39 13.42
C ALA A 187 -5.19 13.21 14.44
N LYS A 188 -4.11 12.63 14.99
CA LYS A 188 -3.20 13.34 15.89
C LYS A 188 -2.46 14.48 15.19
N VAL A 189 -1.82 14.21 14.05
CA VAL A 189 -1.06 15.22 13.29
C VAL A 189 -1.96 16.39 12.90
N LEU A 190 -3.16 16.12 12.36
CA LEU A 190 -4.12 17.14 11.95
C LEU A 190 -4.62 17.97 13.12
N SER A 191 -4.79 17.36 14.30
CA SER A 191 -5.12 18.07 15.53
C SER A 191 -3.99 18.99 15.98
N ASP A 192 -2.74 18.54 15.87
CA ASP A 192 -1.57 19.34 16.26
C ASP A 192 -1.32 20.51 15.28
N ILE A 193 -1.71 20.38 14.00
CA ILE A 193 -1.63 21.45 12.99
C ILE A 193 -2.94 22.23 12.79
N ASP A 194 -3.91 22.12 13.70
CA ASP A 194 -5.21 22.82 13.66
C ASP A 194 -5.09 24.33 13.35
N PRO A 195 -4.13 25.09 13.92
CA PRO A 195 -3.97 26.50 13.57
C PRO A 195 -3.71 26.75 12.07
N THR A 196 -2.92 25.89 11.42
CA THR A 196 -2.64 25.96 9.98
C THR A 196 -3.89 25.64 9.16
N LEU A 197 -4.66 24.63 9.57
CA LEU A 197 -5.91 24.26 8.90
C LEU A 197 -6.94 25.40 8.99
N ARG A 198 -7.13 25.97 10.18
CA ARG A 198 -8.05 27.08 10.41
C ARG A 198 -7.67 28.35 9.66
N HIS A 199 -6.36 28.63 9.53
CA HIS A 199 -5.88 29.75 8.72
C HIS A 199 -6.37 29.68 7.27
N HIS A 200 -6.49 28.47 6.72
CA HIS A 200 -7.03 28.23 5.38
C HIS A 200 -8.54 27.93 5.37
N GLY A 201 -9.25 28.10 6.49
CA GLY A 201 -10.69 27.87 6.58
C GLY A 201 -11.11 26.40 6.57
N ILE A 202 -10.18 25.48 6.85
CA ILE A 202 -10.45 24.05 6.95
C ILE A 202 -10.80 23.69 8.39
N SER A 203 -11.91 22.98 8.57
CA SER A 203 -12.24 22.35 9.85
C SER A 203 -11.38 21.10 10.05
N THR A 204 -10.67 21.03 11.16
CA THR A 204 -9.83 19.89 11.55
C THR A 204 -10.63 18.60 11.63
N GLU A 205 -11.81 18.60 12.28
CA GLU A 205 -12.65 17.41 12.39
C GLU A 205 -13.11 16.90 11.01
N ARG A 206 -13.46 17.82 10.11
CA ARG A 206 -13.86 17.47 8.73
C ARG A 206 -12.68 16.84 7.97
N MET A 207 -11.51 17.45 8.06
CA MET A 207 -10.32 16.97 7.35
C MET A 207 -9.88 15.59 7.86
N ILE A 208 -9.96 15.35 9.17
CA ILE A 208 -9.68 14.03 9.75
C ILE A 208 -10.64 12.99 9.16
N LEU A 209 -11.94 13.29 9.10
CA LEU A 209 -12.95 12.37 8.55
C LEU A 209 -12.69 12.00 7.10
N ASP A 210 -12.49 13.01 6.26
CA ASP A 210 -12.33 12.81 4.82
C ASP A 210 -11.00 12.10 4.51
N ILE A 211 -9.92 12.41 5.24
CA ILE A 211 -8.64 11.71 5.09
C ILE A 211 -8.76 10.25 5.53
N CYS A 212 -9.38 9.98 6.68
CA CYS A 212 -9.56 8.60 7.15
C CYS A 212 -10.41 7.78 6.16
N ALA A 213 -11.45 8.37 5.57
CA ALA A 213 -12.29 7.73 4.57
C ALA A 213 -11.56 7.49 3.22
N ILE A 214 -10.59 8.34 2.87
CA ILE A 214 -9.73 8.10 1.71
C ILE A 214 -8.71 6.99 2.00
N ILE A 215 -8.17 6.90 3.21
CA ILE A 215 -7.20 5.85 3.59
C ILE A 215 -7.90 4.49 3.73
N ASP A 216 -9.04 4.45 4.40
CA ASP A 216 -9.85 3.26 4.64
C ASP A 216 -11.30 3.52 4.20
N ASP A 217 -11.67 2.95 3.05
CA ASP A 217 -12.99 3.07 2.40
C ASP A 217 -14.17 2.57 3.26
N ARG A 218 -13.88 1.84 4.34
CA ARG A 218 -14.90 1.37 5.30
C ARG A 218 -15.25 2.45 6.34
N ILE A 219 -14.50 3.55 6.41
CA ILE A 219 -14.82 4.71 7.24
C ILE A 219 -15.69 5.68 6.44
N PRO A 220 -16.86 6.09 6.94
CA PRO A 220 -17.71 7.02 6.21
C PRO A 220 -17.05 8.42 6.15
N PRO A 221 -17.11 9.10 4.99
CA PRO A 221 -16.57 10.45 4.85
C PRO A 221 -17.49 11.49 5.52
N SER A 222 -17.03 12.74 5.62
CA SER A 222 -17.84 13.83 6.18
C SER A 222 -19.04 14.17 5.30
N ASP A 223 -20.03 14.87 5.88
CA ASP A 223 -21.18 15.39 5.13
C ASP A 223 -20.76 16.25 3.93
N TYR A 224 -19.59 16.87 3.97
CA TYR A 224 -19.06 17.68 2.87
C TYR A 224 -18.74 16.82 1.63
N PHE A 225 -18.08 15.68 1.85
CA PHE A 225 -17.82 14.69 0.80
C PHE A 225 -19.07 13.93 0.39
N GLN A 226 -20.04 13.75 1.30
CA GLN A 226 -21.32 13.10 0.96
C GLN A 226 -22.25 14.01 0.14
N ALA A 227 -22.14 15.33 0.28
CA ALA A 227 -22.96 16.32 -0.43
C ALA A 227 -22.55 16.56 -1.90
N THR A 228 -21.55 15.85 -2.41
CA THR A 228 -21.12 15.93 -3.82
C THR A 228 -22.16 15.31 -4.75
N THR A 229 -22.31 15.85 -5.97
CA THR A 229 -23.29 15.36 -6.97
C THR A 229 -23.15 13.86 -7.24
N TYR A 230 -21.92 13.41 -7.56
CA TYR A 230 -21.52 12.02 -7.44
C TYR A 230 -20.55 11.92 -6.29
N LYS A 231 -20.68 10.89 -5.44
CA LYS A 231 -19.77 10.63 -4.33
C LYS A 231 -18.35 10.47 -4.88
N THR A 232 -17.49 11.44 -4.60
CA THR A 232 -16.11 11.47 -5.11
C THR A 232 -15.13 10.73 -4.20
N HIS A 233 -15.53 10.35 -2.99
CA HIS A 233 -14.63 9.71 -2.03
C HIS A 233 -14.03 8.41 -2.58
N SER A 234 -14.81 7.57 -3.27
CA SER A 234 -14.34 6.33 -3.91
C SER A 234 -13.25 6.61 -4.95
N LEU A 235 -13.45 7.61 -5.81
CA LEU A 235 -12.41 8.06 -6.75
C LEU A 235 -11.12 8.48 -6.03
N LEU A 236 -11.22 9.27 -4.95
CA LEU A 236 -10.05 9.74 -4.21
C LEU A 236 -9.32 8.60 -3.49
N HIS A 237 -10.06 7.65 -2.91
CA HIS A 237 -9.51 6.41 -2.37
C HIS A 237 -8.75 5.64 -3.45
N GLU A 238 -9.37 5.44 -4.63
CA GLU A 238 -8.78 4.67 -5.73
C GLU A 238 -7.51 5.30 -6.32
N ILE A 239 -7.35 6.63 -6.25
CA ILE A 239 -6.11 7.31 -6.66
C ILE A 239 -4.92 6.91 -5.77
N ILE A 240 -5.16 6.56 -4.50
CA ILE A 240 -4.12 6.17 -3.54
C ILE A 240 -4.02 4.65 -3.40
N SER A 241 -5.17 3.96 -3.37
CA SER A 241 -5.31 2.53 -3.12
C SER A 241 -6.30 1.88 -4.11
N SER A 242 -5.79 1.35 -5.22
CA SER A 242 -6.51 0.54 -6.21
C SER A 242 -5.52 -0.17 -7.13
N ASP A 243 -5.90 -1.21 -7.88
CA ASP A 243 -4.93 -1.93 -8.74
C ASP A 243 -4.12 -1.04 -9.72
N LEU A 244 -4.59 0.19 -9.99
CA LEU A 244 -3.84 1.26 -10.64
C LEU A 244 -3.89 2.57 -9.80
N ASP A 245 -2.96 2.71 -8.86
CA ASP A 245 -2.88 3.82 -7.93
C ASP A 245 -1.49 4.50 -7.90
N ALA A 246 -1.43 5.65 -7.22
CA ALA A 246 -0.21 6.41 -7.02
C ALA A 246 0.85 5.65 -6.20
N ASP A 247 0.43 4.82 -5.23
CA ASP A 247 1.30 3.97 -4.42
C ASP A 247 2.14 3.03 -5.30
N ARG A 248 1.45 2.22 -6.13
CA ARG A 248 2.10 1.30 -7.07
C ARG A 248 2.95 2.01 -8.09
N MET A 249 2.46 3.14 -8.58
CA MET A 249 3.22 3.94 -9.53
C MET A 249 4.55 4.44 -8.92
N ASP A 250 4.55 4.89 -7.66
CA ASP A 250 5.79 5.30 -7.01
C ASP A 250 6.72 4.12 -6.74
N TYR A 251 6.26 3.09 -6.01
CA TYR A 251 7.17 2.06 -5.52
C TYR A 251 7.78 1.25 -6.66
N LEU A 252 7.09 1.03 -7.77
CA LEU A 252 7.65 0.25 -8.89
C LEU A 252 8.87 0.96 -9.48
N LEU A 253 8.77 2.26 -9.77
CA LEU A 253 9.90 3.04 -10.29
C LEU A 253 10.99 3.21 -9.24
N ARG A 254 10.60 3.52 -7.99
CA ARG A 254 11.53 3.75 -6.88
C ARG A 254 12.32 2.51 -6.54
N ASP A 255 11.65 1.38 -6.32
CA ASP A 255 12.29 0.12 -5.95
C ASP A 255 13.16 -0.41 -7.08
N SER A 256 12.71 -0.28 -8.34
CA SER A 256 13.50 -0.67 -9.51
C SER A 256 14.81 0.11 -9.58
N ARG A 257 14.74 1.44 -9.44
CA ARG A 257 15.94 2.31 -9.41
C ARG A 257 16.86 1.95 -8.25
N MET A 258 16.30 1.78 -7.05
CA MET A 258 17.07 1.56 -5.82
C MET A 258 17.65 0.15 -5.75
N CYS A 259 17.06 -0.82 -6.44
CA CYS A 259 17.63 -2.16 -6.59
C CYS A 259 18.59 -2.29 -7.78
N GLY A 260 18.68 -1.27 -8.65
CA GLY A 260 19.52 -1.30 -9.84
C GLY A 260 19.02 -2.27 -10.91
N VAL A 261 17.69 -2.39 -11.04
CA VAL A 261 17.04 -3.30 -12.00
C VAL A 261 16.08 -2.53 -12.89
N ASN A 262 15.66 -3.15 -14.00
CA ASN A 262 14.71 -2.57 -14.96
C ASN A 262 13.32 -3.22 -14.89
N TYR A 263 13.08 -4.12 -13.93
CA TYR A 263 11.83 -4.87 -13.82
C TYR A 263 10.63 -3.99 -13.45
N GLY A 264 10.83 -2.83 -12.82
CA GLY A 264 9.74 -1.95 -12.38
C GLY A 264 9.45 -0.79 -13.34
N LEU A 265 10.03 -0.80 -14.55
CA LEU A 265 9.90 0.31 -15.50
C LEU A 265 8.63 0.19 -16.33
N TYR A 266 7.82 1.25 -16.30
CA TYR A 266 6.65 1.44 -17.16
C TYR A 266 6.58 2.92 -17.59
N ASP A 267 5.65 3.28 -18.48
CA ASP A 267 5.47 4.68 -18.93
C ASP A 267 4.41 5.42 -18.07
N PRO A 268 4.82 6.20 -17.05
CA PRO A 268 3.89 6.93 -16.20
C PRO A 268 3.13 8.02 -16.94
N ASP A 269 3.75 8.69 -17.92
CA ASP A 269 3.10 9.75 -18.68
C ASP A 269 1.97 9.22 -19.54
N ARG A 270 2.13 8.02 -20.11
CA ARG A 270 1.08 7.36 -20.89
C ARG A 270 -0.07 6.91 -20.00
N ILE A 271 0.21 6.41 -18.80
CA ILE A 271 -0.83 6.12 -17.79
C ILE A 271 -1.61 7.40 -17.48
N LEU A 272 -0.93 8.47 -17.04
CA LEU A 272 -1.54 9.75 -16.67
C LEU A 272 -2.41 10.32 -17.82
N LYS A 273 -1.93 10.26 -19.06
CA LYS A 273 -2.70 10.71 -20.25
C LYS A 273 -3.93 9.84 -20.53
N SER A 274 -4.07 8.68 -19.92
CA SER A 274 -5.19 7.75 -20.16
C SER A 274 -6.21 7.67 -19.03
N MET A 275 -5.87 8.11 -17.81
CA MET A 275 -6.76 8.08 -16.65
C MET A 275 -7.97 9.01 -16.82
N CYS A 276 -9.15 8.55 -16.42
CA CYS A 276 -10.42 9.28 -16.51
C CYS A 276 -11.40 8.71 -15.47
N THR A 277 -12.68 9.06 -15.56
CA THR A 277 -13.70 8.59 -14.62
C THR A 277 -14.89 7.96 -15.32
N TYR A 278 -15.63 7.15 -14.57
CA TYR A 278 -17.02 6.80 -14.86
C TYR A 278 -17.84 6.92 -13.57
N ALA A 279 -19.14 7.09 -13.69
CA ALA A 279 -20.04 7.05 -12.54
C ALA A 279 -21.00 5.85 -12.62
N LEU A 280 -21.40 5.36 -11.46
CA LEU A 280 -22.41 4.33 -11.30
C LEU A 280 -23.76 4.98 -10.99
N SER A 281 -24.79 4.74 -11.83
CA SER A 281 -26.10 5.36 -11.64
C SER A 281 -26.94 4.74 -10.51
N ASP A 282 -26.61 3.55 -10.05
CA ASP A 282 -27.25 2.87 -8.93
C ASP A 282 -26.72 3.37 -7.58
N THR A 283 -25.40 3.49 -7.42
CA THR A 283 -24.78 3.93 -6.15
C THR A 283 -24.56 5.44 -6.06
N GLY A 284 -24.51 6.12 -7.21
CA GLY A 284 -24.13 7.52 -7.28
C GLY A 284 -22.67 7.76 -6.95
N GLU A 285 -21.79 6.80 -7.24
CA GLU A 285 -20.34 6.89 -6.97
C GLU A 285 -19.54 7.17 -8.24
N LEU A 286 -18.50 7.99 -8.10
CA LEU A 286 -17.52 8.28 -9.15
C LEU A 286 -16.30 7.39 -8.94
N HIS A 287 -15.85 6.74 -10.00
CA HIS A 287 -14.76 5.75 -9.98
C HIS A 287 -13.75 5.99 -11.11
N LEU A 288 -12.57 5.43 -10.93
CA LEU A 288 -11.44 5.50 -11.83
C LEU A 288 -11.62 4.60 -13.05
N ALA A 289 -11.28 5.12 -14.22
CA ALA A 289 -11.23 4.36 -15.47
C ALA A 289 -9.98 4.70 -16.29
N VAL A 290 -9.63 3.80 -17.20
CA VAL A 290 -8.51 3.95 -18.14
C VAL A 290 -9.04 3.96 -19.55
N ARG A 291 -8.65 4.93 -20.38
CA ARG A 291 -8.97 4.89 -21.81
C ARG A 291 -8.20 3.77 -22.50
N ASN A 292 -8.81 3.14 -23.52
CA ASN A 292 -8.20 2.06 -24.30
C ASN A 292 -6.82 2.40 -24.87
N SER A 293 -6.55 3.68 -25.15
CA SER A 293 -5.26 4.16 -25.60
C SER A 293 -4.13 3.95 -24.58
N GLY A 294 -4.45 3.82 -23.29
CA GLY A 294 -3.51 3.55 -22.20
C GLY A 294 -3.23 2.07 -21.94
N LEU A 295 -3.91 1.14 -22.63
CA LEU A 295 -3.83 -0.29 -22.31
C LEU A 295 -2.42 -0.86 -22.35
N GLY A 296 -1.59 -0.47 -23.33
CA GLY A 296 -0.21 -0.95 -23.40
C GLY A 296 0.63 -0.51 -22.19
N ALA A 297 0.47 0.74 -21.72
CA ALA A 297 1.17 1.19 -20.53
C ALA A 297 0.63 0.54 -19.25
N LEU A 298 -0.67 0.23 -19.21
CA LEU A 298 -1.25 -0.55 -18.12
C LEU A 298 -0.70 -1.97 -18.11
N GLU A 299 -0.62 -2.63 -19.27
CA GLU A 299 0.03 -3.93 -19.43
C GLU A 299 1.48 -3.89 -18.92
N ASP A 300 2.27 -2.90 -19.34
CA ASP A 300 3.65 -2.72 -18.87
C ASP A 300 3.74 -2.56 -17.34
N LEU A 301 2.84 -1.78 -16.72
CA LEU A 301 2.79 -1.61 -15.26
C LEU A 301 2.45 -2.93 -14.55
N LEU A 302 1.49 -3.69 -15.07
CA LEU A 302 1.09 -4.98 -14.50
C LEU A 302 2.20 -6.03 -14.64
N LEU A 303 2.88 -6.09 -15.79
CA LEU A 303 4.06 -6.94 -15.99
C LEU A 303 5.19 -6.53 -15.06
N SER A 304 5.44 -5.22 -14.93
CA SER A 304 6.48 -4.67 -14.08
C SER A 304 6.28 -5.08 -12.63
N ARG A 305 5.04 -4.97 -12.14
CA ARG A 305 4.65 -5.44 -10.81
C ARG A 305 4.89 -6.93 -10.62
N TYR A 306 4.46 -7.75 -11.58
CA TYR A 306 4.65 -9.20 -11.50
C TYR A 306 6.15 -9.57 -11.45
N GLN A 307 6.98 -8.92 -12.26
CA GLN A 307 8.43 -9.14 -12.29
C GLN A 307 9.13 -8.64 -11.02
N MET A 308 8.82 -7.43 -10.54
CA MET A 308 9.34 -6.91 -9.27
C MET A 308 9.00 -7.85 -8.12
N HIS A 309 7.78 -8.35 -8.08
CA HIS A 309 7.34 -9.27 -7.06
C HIS A 309 8.08 -10.61 -7.12
N GLY A 310 8.18 -11.23 -8.30
CA GLY A 310 8.88 -12.51 -8.49
C GLY A 310 10.41 -12.45 -8.35
N GLN A 311 11.06 -11.37 -8.79
CA GLN A 311 12.53 -11.29 -8.86
C GLN A 311 13.14 -10.57 -7.64
N ILE A 312 12.48 -9.53 -7.14
CA ILE A 312 13.02 -8.66 -6.09
C ILE A 312 12.43 -9.03 -4.73
N TYR A 313 11.12 -8.84 -4.54
CA TYR A 313 10.48 -9.09 -3.23
C TYR A 313 10.54 -10.58 -2.85
N CYS A 314 10.39 -11.47 -3.84
CA CYS A 314 10.53 -12.93 -3.69
C CYS A 314 11.96 -13.45 -3.75
N HIS A 315 12.98 -12.60 -3.81
CA HIS A 315 14.34 -13.09 -3.90
C HIS A 315 14.65 -14.07 -2.75
N LYS A 316 15.20 -15.24 -3.06
CA LYS A 316 15.42 -16.36 -2.11
C LYS A 316 16.13 -15.94 -0.82
N THR A 317 17.08 -15.02 -0.93
CA THR A 317 17.82 -14.51 0.24
C THR A 317 16.97 -13.54 1.06
N ASN A 318 16.18 -12.67 0.41
CA ASN A 318 15.26 -11.76 1.10
C ASN A 318 14.20 -12.55 1.87
N ARG A 319 13.66 -13.58 1.22
CA ARG A 319 12.71 -14.52 1.85
C ARG A 319 13.34 -15.31 3.01
N ALA A 320 14.62 -15.71 2.91
CA ALA A 320 15.33 -16.31 4.05
C ALA A 320 15.46 -15.34 5.24
N CYS A 321 15.75 -14.06 4.98
CA CYS A 321 15.77 -13.01 6.01
C CYS A 321 14.40 -12.85 6.66
N ASN A 322 13.32 -12.77 5.87
CA ASN A 322 11.95 -12.71 6.37
C ASN A 322 11.56 -13.95 7.20
N ALA A 323 11.98 -15.14 6.80
CA ALA A 323 11.77 -16.37 7.58
C ALA A 323 12.50 -16.35 8.94
N MET A 324 13.66 -15.70 9.02
CA MET A 324 14.35 -15.47 10.31
C MET A 324 13.62 -14.42 11.16
N LEU A 325 13.15 -13.33 10.57
CA LEU A 325 12.33 -12.34 11.26
C LEU A 325 11.02 -12.95 11.78
N GLU A 326 10.38 -13.83 11.00
CA GLU A 326 9.15 -14.50 11.42
C GLU A 326 9.37 -15.39 12.65
N LYS A 327 10.56 -16.02 12.77
CA LYS A 327 10.95 -16.72 14.00
C LYS A 327 11.18 -15.79 15.18
N ILE A 328 11.75 -14.61 14.95
CA ILE A 328 11.88 -13.57 15.98
C ILE A 328 10.46 -13.15 16.41
N ARG A 329 9.59 -12.83 15.46
CA ARG A 329 8.20 -12.42 15.69
C ARG A 329 7.45 -13.44 16.53
N GLY A 330 7.47 -14.72 16.15
CA GLY A 330 6.79 -15.78 16.89
C GLY A 330 7.27 -15.92 18.33
N ARG A 331 8.56 -15.69 18.59
CA ARG A 331 9.13 -15.70 19.95
C ARG A 331 8.70 -14.50 20.77
N LEU A 332 8.76 -13.30 20.20
CA LEU A 332 8.30 -12.08 20.86
C LEU A 332 6.82 -12.14 21.22
N VAL A 333 5.98 -12.63 20.29
CA VAL A 333 4.54 -12.84 20.55
C VAL A 333 4.33 -13.85 21.69
N SER A 334 5.07 -14.96 21.70
CA SER A 334 4.98 -15.96 22.79
C SER A 334 5.45 -15.41 24.14
N ALA A 335 6.39 -14.47 24.11
CA ALA A 335 6.91 -13.74 25.27
C ALA A 335 6.00 -12.58 25.71
N LYS A 336 4.92 -12.28 24.97
CA LYS A 336 4.07 -11.09 25.16
C LYS A 336 4.87 -9.78 25.17
N TRP A 337 5.90 -9.71 24.33
CA TRP A 337 6.73 -8.52 24.18
C TRP A 337 5.90 -7.34 23.63
N SER A 338 6.16 -6.16 24.15
CA SER A 338 5.47 -4.92 23.82
C SER A 338 6.47 -3.75 23.80
N TRP A 339 6.33 -2.87 22.82
CA TRP A 339 7.19 -1.69 22.65
C TRP A 339 6.62 -0.44 23.34
N TYR A 340 5.40 -0.54 23.87
CA TYR A 340 4.64 0.56 24.45
C TYR A 340 4.25 0.28 25.91
N ASP A 341 4.97 -0.61 26.60
CA ASP A 341 4.74 -0.89 28.01
C ASP A 341 4.82 0.40 28.85
N GLY A 342 3.77 0.62 29.66
CA GLY A 342 3.60 1.85 30.44
C GLY A 342 2.89 3.00 29.69
N CYS A 343 2.51 2.82 28.42
CA CYS A 343 1.65 3.78 27.73
C CYS A 343 0.21 3.61 28.23
N HIS A 344 -0.30 4.61 28.96
CA HIS A 344 -1.67 4.62 29.50
C HIS A 344 -2.61 5.56 28.73
N SER A 345 -2.12 6.24 27.70
CA SER A 345 -2.89 7.13 26.83
C SER A 345 -2.43 7.03 25.39
N LEU A 346 -3.30 7.43 24.47
CA LEU A 346 -2.98 7.46 23.04
C LEU A 346 -1.84 8.45 22.73
N ASP A 347 -1.78 9.59 23.41
CA ASP A 347 -0.67 10.54 23.25
C ASP A 347 0.67 9.94 23.70
N ALA A 348 0.70 9.19 24.82
CA ALA A 348 1.92 8.52 25.27
C ALA A 348 2.37 7.43 24.29
N LEU A 349 1.42 6.68 23.73
CA LEU A 349 1.67 5.70 22.67
C LEU A 349 2.28 6.39 21.44
N LEU A 350 1.67 7.47 20.95
CA LEU A 350 2.12 8.17 19.75
C LEU A 350 3.46 8.90 19.97
N ALA A 351 3.71 9.44 21.16
CA ALA A 351 5.02 9.98 21.53
C ALA A 351 6.10 8.91 21.50
N THR A 352 5.81 7.72 22.04
CA THR A 352 6.71 6.56 21.95
C THR A 352 6.91 6.12 20.51
N PHE A 353 5.82 6.10 19.73
CA PHE A 353 5.81 5.71 18.32
C PHE A 353 6.67 6.64 17.49
N ALA A 354 6.62 7.96 17.71
CA ALA A 354 7.42 8.95 16.98
C ALA A 354 8.93 8.66 17.00
N GLY A 355 9.45 8.11 18.11
CA GLY A 355 10.85 7.71 18.24
C GLY A 355 11.14 6.25 17.90
N PHE A 356 10.16 5.49 17.40
CA PHE A 356 10.27 4.05 17.20
C PHE A 356 10.49 3.71 15.72
N ASN A 357 11.73 3.40 15.36
CA ASN A 357 12.17 3.17 13.98
C ASN A 357 12.93 1.83 13.82
N ASP A 358 13.38 1.52 12.60
CA ASP A 358 14.09 0.25 12.31
C ASP A 358 15.33 0.06 13.19
N HIS A 359 16.11 1.13 13.41
CA HIS A 359 17.34 1.07 14.20
C HIS A 359 17.03 0.72 15.66
N LYS A 360 16.11 1.48 16.28
CA LYS A 360 15.71 1.25 17.69
C LYS A 360 15.15 -0.16 17.87
N PHE A 361 14.35 -0.64 16.92
CA PHE A 361 13.82 -1.99 17.00
C PHE A 361 14.92 -3.04 16.90
N VAL A 362 15.86 -2.92 15.96
CA VAL A 362 16.99 -3.85 15.84
C VAL A 362 17.88 -3.85 17.09
N ASP A 363 18.15 -2.68 17.68
CA ASP A 363 18.91 -2.58 18.93
C ASP A 363 18.24 -3.36 20.06
N LEU A 364 16.91 -3.20 20.23
CA LEU A 364 16.13 -3.93 21.22
C LEU A 364 16.25 -5.45 21.00
N LEU A 365 16.10 -5.91 19.76
CA LEU A 365 16.26 -7.35 19.43
C LEU A 365 17.65 -7.90 19.77
N GLN A 366 18.70 -7.08 19.67
CA GLN A 366 20.08 -7.47 19.98
C GLN A 366 20.41 -7.39 21.48
N GLN A 367 19.69 -6.56 22.23
CA GLN A 367 19.86 -6.37 23.67
C GLN A 367 18.99 -7.32 24.50
N GLU A 368 17.92 -7.87 23.92
CA GLU A 368 16.95 -8.75 24.56
C GLU A 368 17.60 -9.86 25.42
N THR A 369 17.30 -9.87 26.72
CA THR A 369 17.84 -10.83 27.69
C THR A 369 16.96 -12.08 27.83
N ALA A 370 17.49 -13.10 28.51
CA ALA A 370 16.83 -14.41 28.62
C ALA A 370 15.52 -14.41 29.44
N ASP A 371 15.21 -13.31 30.14
CA ASP A 371 14.17 -13.23 31.17
C ASP A 371 12.74 -13.46 30.65
N HIS A 372 12.53 -13.45 29.33
CA HIS A 372 11.22 -13.69 28.71
C HIS A 372 11.19 -14.91 27.76
N GLY A 373 12.13 -15.86 27.88
CA GLY A 373 12.29 -16.94 26.90
C GLY A 373 12.88 -16.47 25.56
N ALA A 374 13.36 -15.22 25.55
CA ALA A 374 13.84 -14.47 24.39
C ALA A 374 15.35 -14.62 24.13
N GLY A 375 16.09 -15.44 24.88
CA GLY A 375 17.52 -15.67 24.62
C GLY A 375 17.84 -16.13 23.19
N LYS A 376 16.88 -16.81 22.52
CA LYS A 376 16.99 -17.18 21.09
C LYS A 376 16.67 -16.02 20.14
N VAL A 377 15.95 -14.98 20.57
CA VAL A 377 15.71 -13.77 19.76
C VAL A 377 17.04 -13.08 19.52
N LYS A 378 17.80 -12.79 20.58
CA LYS A 378 19.14 -12.20 20.48
C LYS A 378 20.07 -13.02 19.58
N GLU A 379 20.08 -14.36 19.73
CA GLU A 379 20.87 -15.24 18.87
C GLU A 379 20.49 -15.12 17.39
N ILE A 380 19.19 -15.14 17.06
CA ILE A 380 18.71 -15.05 15.67
C ILE A 380 18.96 -13.65 15.11
N ALA A 381 18.70 -12.60 15.90
CA ALA A 381 18.93 -11.21 15.52
C ALA A 381 20.41 -10.94 15.24
N HIS A 382 21.31 -11.43 16.10
CA HIS A 382 22.76 -11.32 15.89
C HIS A 382 23.19 -12.03 14.60
N LYS A 383 22.67 -13.22 14.32
CA LYS A 383 22.95 -13.95 13.07
C LYS A 383 22.44 -13.21 11.83
N LEU A 384 21.27 -12.59 11.92
CA LEU A 384 20.62 -11.89 10.82
C LEU A 384 21.30 -10.55 10.51
N PHE A 385 21.45 -9.71 11.54
CA PHE A 385 21.85 -8.31 11.40
C PHE A 385 23.37 -8.09 11.54
N THR A 386 24.09 -8.98 12.24
CA THR A 386 25.53 -8.81 12.50
C THR A 386 26.37 -9.81 11.69
N GLU A 387 26.15 -11.12 11.86
CA GLU A 387 27.02 -12.14 11.26
C GLU A 387 26.66 -12.49 9.81
N ARG A 388 25.49 -12.04 9.33
CA ARG A 388 24.90 -12.44 8.02
C ARG A 388 24.84 -13.96 7.82
N LYS A 389 24.69 -14.72 8.91
CA LYS A 389 24.50 -16.19 8.91
C LYS A 389 23.02 -16.53 8.68
N LEU A 390 22.58 -16.29 7.44
CA LEU A 390 21.19 -16.47 7.03
C LEU A 390 20.80 -17.95 6.90
N PHE A 391 19.51 -18.24 7.02
CA PHE A 391 19.01 -19.53 6.55
C PHE A 391 19.27 -19.69 5.06
N LYS A 392 19.48 -20.94 4.64
CA LYS A 392 19.81 -21.29 3.26
C LYS A 392 18.67 -22.11 2.68
N ARG A 393 18.32 -21.81 1.43
CA ARG A 393 17.28 -22.51 0.69
C ARG A 393 17.72 -23.95 0.41
N ALA A 394 16.97 -24.91 0.97
CA ALA A 394 17.14 -26.33 0.74
C ALA A 394 16.29 -26.82 -0.44
N TYR A 395 15.10 -26.24 -0.62
CA TYR A 395 14.12 -26.63 -1.64
C TYR A 395 13.42 -25.41 -2.24
N GLU A 396 13.06 -25.50 -3.51
CA GLU A 396 12.14 -24.59 -4.20
C GLU A 396 11.35 -25.37 -5.24
N ASP A 397 10.04 -25.13 -5.27
CA ASP A 397 9.16 -25.57 -6.35
C ASP A 397 8.11 -24.48 -6.62
N ARG A 398 7.54 -24.48 -7.81
CA ARG A 398 6.55 -23.49 -8.25
C ARG A 398 5.40 -24.17 -8.98
N GLY A 399 4.20 -23.64 -8.78
CA GLY A 399 3.05 -24.03 -9.57
C GLY A 399 2.10 -22.86 -9.78
N SER A 400 1.36 -22.89 -10.87
CA SER A 400 0.40 -21.83 -11.24
C SER A 400 -1.01 -22.36 -11.41
N THR A 401 -1.99 -21.46 -11.47
CA THR A 401 -3.38 -21.79 -11.79
C THR A 401 -3.61 -21.93 -13.30
N ASN A 402 -3.23 -20.94 -14.14
CA ASN A 402 -3.75 -20.84 -15.53
C ASN A 402 -2.72 -20.47 -16.65
N ALA A 403 -1.45 -20.90 -16.61
CA ALA A 403 -0.46 -20.64 -17.70
C ALA A 403 0.59 -21.78 -17.78
N PRO A 404 1.55 -21.83 -18.74
CA PRO A 404 2.36 -23.02 -19.05
C PRO A 404 3.48 -23.25 -18.01
N SER A 405 3.10 -23.43 -16.76
CA SER A 405 3.97 -23.93 -15.71
C SER A 405 4.15 -25.44 -15.91
N PRO A 406 5.35 -25.99 -15.66
CA PRO A 406 5.58 -27.44 -15.72
C PRO A 406 4.72 -28.23 -14.73
N SER A 407 4.09 -27.58 -13.75
CA SER A 407 3.13 -28.21 -12.84
C SER A 407 2.10 -27.25 -12.26
N THR A 408 0.98 -27.78 -11.81
CA THR A 408 -0.07 -27.06 -11.10
C THR A 408 0.36 -26.69 -9.67
N ALA A 409 -0.25 -25.66 -9.08
CA ALA A 409 0.00 -25.29 -7.68
C ALA A 409 -0.19 -26.45 -6.70
N LYS A 410 -1.20 -27.31 -6.94
CA LYS A 410 -1.51 -28.47 -6.10
C LYS A 410 -0.44 -29.57 -6.18
N GLU A 411 0.10 -29.81 -7.38
CA GLU A 411 1.18 -30.78 -7.58
C GLU A 411 2.49 -30.30 -6.92
N ALA A 412 2.83 -29.02 -7.07
CA ALA A 412 3.98 -28.41 -6.40
C ALA A 412 3.84 -28.47 -4.87
N GLU A 413 2.66 -28.17 -4.33
CA GLU A 413 2.38 -28.30 -2.89
C GLU A 413 2.58 -29.73 -2.40
N THR A 414 2.16 -30.73 -3.20
CA THR A 414 2.26 -32.14 -2.83
C THR A 414 3.72 -32.58 -2.73
N ARG A 415 4.55 -32.24 -3.73
CA ARG A 415 6.00 -32.52 -3.71
C ARG A 415 6.71 -31.80 -2.57
N TRP A 416 6.31 -30.56 -2.30
CA TRP A 416 6.83 -29.78 -1.20
C TRP A 416 6.53 -30.41 0.17
N ARG A 417 5.29 -30.85 0.42
CA ARG A 417 4.90 -31.55 1.66
C ARG A 417 5.63 -32.88 1.82
N ASP A 418 5.78 -33.64 0.74
CA ASP A 418 6.53 -34.89 0.76
C ASP A 418 8.01 -34.64 1.16
N PHE A 419 8.65 -33.64 0.56
CA PHE A 419 10.01 -33.25 0.94
C PHE A 419 10.12 -32.83 2.42
N GLN A 420 9.15 -32.09 2.94
CA GLN A 420 9.08 -31.76 4.37
C GLN A 420 8.98 -33.01 5.25
N GLY A 421 8.16 -33.99 4.86
CA GLY A 421 8.06 -35.29 5.55
C GLY A 421 9.39 -36.03 5.63
N ARG A 422 10.15 -36.06 4.52
CA ARG A 422 11.51 -36.65 4.48
C ARG A 422 12.47 -35.93 5.44
N LEU A 423 12.42 -34.60 5.51
CA LEU A 423 13.23 -33.83 6.46
C LEU A 423 12.88 -34.13 7.92
N GLN A 424 11.58 -34.23 8.24
CA GLN A 424 11.11 -34.58 9.57
C GLN A 424 11.58 -35.97 9.98
N ALA A 425 11.48 -36.96 9.09
CA ALA A 425 11.96 -38.32 9.32
C ALA A 425 13.48 -38.39 9.61
N LYS A 426 14.26 -37.45 9.06
CA LYS A 426 15.70 -37.31 9.33
C LYS A 426 16.04 -36.42 10.54
N GLY A 427 15.04 -35.85 11.21
CA GLY A 427 15.25 -34.93 12.33
C GLY A 427 15.84 -33.56 11.93
N ILE A 428 15.80 -33.21 10.65
CA ILE A 428 16.35 -31.94 10.16
C ILE A 428 15.35 -30.82 10.47
N ARG A 429 15.80 -29.83 11.24
CA ARG A 429 14.99 -28.63 11.53
C ARG A 429 14.98 -27.68 10.34
N PHE A 430 13.79 -27.34 9.86
CA PHE A 430 13.61 -26.44 8.72
C PHE A 430 12.61 -25.31 9.03
N THR A 431 12.40 -24.44 8.06
CA THR A 431 11.39 -23.39 8.06
C THR A 431 10.77 -23.33 6.69
N GLU A 432 9.46 -23.39 6.67
CA GLU A 432 8.68 -23.24 5.46
C GLU A 432 8.51 -21.78 5.06
N ASP A 433 8.35 -21.58 3.76
CA ASP A 433 7.96 -20.33 3.16
C ASP A 433 7.08 -20.64 1.95
N VAL A 434 5.82 -20.23 2.03
CA VAL A 434 4.87 -20.33 0.93
C VAL A 434 4.53 -18.92 0.52
N PHE A 435 4.78 -18.60 -0.75
CA PHE A 435 4.62 -17.26 -1.24
C PHE A 435 3.78 -17.21 -2.51
N PRO A 436 2.57 -16.63 -2.44
CA PRO A 436 1.75 -16.41 -3.62
C PRO A 436 2.21 -15.14 -4.36
N ASN A 437 2.74 -15.32 -5.56
CA ASN A 437 2.86 -14.27 -6.54
C ASN A 437 1.53 -14.13 -7.29
N LYS A 438 0.65 -13.30 -6.73
CA LYS A 438 -0.68 -13.06 -7.32
C LYS A 438 -0.50 -12.20 -8.55
N GLY A 439 -1.08 -12.63 -9.67
CA GLY A 439 -1.32 -11.74 -10.78
C GLY A 439 -2.20 -10.56 -10.35
N PRO A 440 -2.29 -9.52 -11.18
CA PRO A 440 -3.22 -8.41 -10.96
C PRO A 440 -4.63 -8.92 -10.67
N LYS A 441 -5.38 -8.26 -9.80
CA LYS A 441 -6.75 -8.68 -9.48
C LYS A 441 -7.77 -7.77 -10.14
N LEU A 442 -7.82 -7.76 -11.48
CA LEU A 442 -8.74 -6.89 -12.22
C LEU A 442 -10.24 -7.24 -12.04
N HIS A 443 -10.58 -8.30 -11.28
CA HIS A 443 -11.96 -8.80 -11.07
C HIS A 443 -12.35 -8.93 -9.59
N LYS A 444 -12.17 -7.87 -8.79
CA LYS A 444 -12.83 -7.82 -7.48
C LYS A 444 -14.24 -7.23 -7.62
N PRO A 445 -15.25 -7.78 -6.90
CA PRO A 445 -16.63 -7.31 -6.97
C PRO A 445 -16.86 -5.81 -6.70
N ASN A 446 -15.96 -5.16 -5.95
CA ASN A 446 -16.20 -3.80 -5.45
C ASN A 446 -15.33 -2.71 -6.11
N TYR A 447 -14.31 -3.07 -6.90
CA TYR A 447 -13.30 -2.12 -7.42
C TYR A 447 -12.79 -2.56 -8.79
N TYR A 448 -13.65 -2.49 -9.80
CA TYR A 448 -13.27 -2.86 -11.16
C TYR A 448 -12.55 -1.70 -11.83
N LEU A 449 -11.26 -1.86 -12.15
CA LEU A 449 -10.62 -0.97 -13.11
C LEU A 449 -11.35 -1.12 -14.46
N LYS A 450 -12.08 -0.08 -14.87
CA LYS A 450 -12.84 -0.09 -16.12
C LYS A 450 -12.02 0.49 -17.27
N VAL A 451 -12.25 -0.04 -18.47
CA VAL A 451 -11.60 0.45 -19.68
C VAL A 451 -12.60 1.14 -20.59
N LEU A 452 -12.33 2.39 -20.97
CA LEU A 452 -13.16 3.13 -21.90
C LEU A 452 -12.69 2.92 -23.33
N LYS A 453 -13.50 2.27 -24.17
CA LYS A 453 -13.22 2.09 -25.61
C LYS A 453 -14.11 3.00 -26.44
N LYS A 454 -13.56 3.52 -27.54
CA LYS A 454 -14.32 4.32 -28.50
C LYS A 454 -15.10 3.38 -29.42
N HIS A 455 -16.40 3.56 -29.54
CA HIS A 455 -17.25 2.79 -30.45
C HIS A 455 -16.78 3.01 -31.90
N PRO A 456 -16.44 1.94 -32.65
CA PRO A 456 -15.80 2.06 -33.97
C PRO A 456 -16.60 2.91 -34.97
N SER A 457 -17.92 2.78 -34.98
CA SER A 457 -18.79 3.48 -35.94
C SER A 457 -19.48 4.72 -35.40
N LEU A 458 -19.55 4.89 -34.07
CA LEU A 458 -20.31 5.97 -33.44
C LEU A 458 -19.41 7.02 -32.79
N GLY A 459 -18.11 6.74 -32.67
CA GLY A 459 -17.10 7.70 -32.23
C GLY A 459 -17.20 8.10 -30.75
N HIS A 460 -18.06 7.47 -29.96
CA HIS A 460 -18.29 7.81 -28.57
C HIS A 460 -17.65 6.78 -27.64
N TYR A 461 -17.38 7.10 -26.37
CA TYR A 461 -16.78 6.15 -25.43
C TYR A 461 -17.84 5.23 -24.80
N MET A 462 -17.47 3.98 -24.55
CA MET A 462 -18.26 2.99 -23.83
C MET A 462 -17.42 2.31 -22.75
N VAL A 463 -18.06 1.87 -21.67
CA VAL A 463 -17.41 1.16 -20.57
C VAL A 463 -17.26 -0.31 -20.94
N HIS A 464 -16.03 -0.79 -20.94
CA HIS A 464 -15.73 -2.19 -21.04
C HIS A 464 -15.16 -2.68 -19.72
N GLU A 465 -15.81 -3.69 -19.17
CA GLU A 465 -15.27 -4.43 -18.05
C GLU A 465 -14.13 -5.31 -18.53
N LEU A 466 -12.98 -5.20 -17.87
CA LEU A 466 -11.96 -6.23 -17.96
C LEU A 466 -12.47 -7.41 -17.15
N LYS A 467 -12.59 -8.59 -17.77
CA LYS A 467 -13.13 -9.83 -17.16
C LYS A 467 -12.06 -10.81 -16.67
N ASP A 468 -10.85 -10.71 -17.22
CA ASP A 468 -9.66 -11.44 -16.79
C ASP A 468 -8.41 -10.56 -17.00
N VAL A 469 -7.33 -10.81 -16.24
CA VAL A 469 -6.02 -10.19 -16.50
C VAL A 469 -5.52 -10.56 -17.89
N SER A 470 -5.82 -11.77 -18.36
CA SER A 470 -5.43 -12.23 -19.68
C SER A 470 -5.88 -11.29 -20.79
N SER A 471 -6.99 -10.56 -20.64
CA SER A 471 -7.49 -9.59 -21.61
C SER A 471 -6.59 -8.37 -21.78
N VAL A 472 -5.68 -8.13 -20.83
CA VAL A 472 -4.67 -7.05 -20.86
C VAL A 472 -3.26 -7.62 -20.93
N ALA A 473 -2.96 -8.72 -20.25
CA ALA A 473 -1.64 -9.34 -20.16
C ALA A 473 -1.74 -10.87 -20.23
N HIS A 474 -1.90 -11.39 -21.46
CA HIS A 474 -2.21 -12.81 -21.77
C HIS A 474 -1.23 -13.84 -21.18
N TYR A 475 0.01 -13.43 -20.88
CA TYR A 475 1.08 -14.32 -20.40
C TYR A 475 1.21 -14.35 -18.87
N LEU A 476 0.48 -13.51 -18.14
CA LEU A 476 0.57 -13.47 -16.69
C LEU A 476 -0.33 -14.54 -16.05
N PRO A 477 0.20 -15.44 -15.19
CA PRO A 477 -0.65 -16.33 -14.43
C PRO A 477 -1.51 -15.54 -13.45
N GLU A 478 -2.78 -15.93 -13.29
CA GLU A 478 -3.64 -15.35 -12.25
C GLU A 478 -3.03 -15.52 -10.85
N LEU A 479 -2.40 -16.67 -10.63
CA LEU A 479 -1.69 -16.99 -9.41
C LEU A 479 -0.55 -17.95 -9.72
N GLU A 480 0.65 -17.58 -9.29
CA GLU A 480 1.80 -18.46 -9.16
C GLU A 480 2.15 -18.59 -7.67
N ILE A 481 2.38 -19.79 -7.18
CA ILE A 481 2.79 -20.04 -5.79
C ILE A 481 4.19 -20.63 -5.82
N THR A 482 5.10 -20.00 -5.08
CA THR A 482 6.43 -20.52 -4.82
C THR A 482 6.47 -21.17 -3.44
N TYR A 483 6.86 -22.44 -3.39
CA TYR A 483 7.03 -23.22 -2.18
C TYR A 483 8.51 -23.38 -1.89
N ARG A 484 8.95 -23.05 -0.67
CA ARG A 484 10.35 -23.14 -0.27
C ARG A 484 10.51 -23.78 1.09
N VAL A 485 11.69 -24.36 1.27
CA VAL A 485 12.18 -24.81 2.57
C VAL A 485 13.55 -24.23 2.83
N TYR A 486 13.73 -23.67 4.01
CA TYR A 486 14.98 -23.10 4.50
C TYR A 486 15.52 -23.89 5.69
N CYS A 487 16.82 -24.13 5.71
CA CYS A 487 17.51 -24.80 6.81
C CYS A 487 18.70 -23.95 7.29
N LYS A 488 19.22 -24.26 8.49
CA LYS A 488 20.54 -23.74 8.88
C LYS A 488 21.60 -24.39 7.98
N GLU A 489 22.65 -23.62 7.64
CA GLU A 489 23.70 -24.00 6.70
C GLU A 489 24.28 -25.42 6.87
N PRO A 490 24.56 -25.92 8.10
CA PRO A 490 25.09 -27.27 8.28
C PRO A 490 24.18 -28.39 7.76
N TYR A 491 22.87 -28.18 7.75
CA TYR A 491 21.90 -29.21 7.34
C TYR A 491 21.53 -29.13 5.86
N VAL A 492 22.02 -28.14 5.10
CA VAL A 492 21.59 -27.92 3.72
C VAL A 492 22.03 -29.03 2.79
N LYS A 493 23.27 -29.52 2.96
CA LYS A 493 23.82 -30.60 2.14
C LYS A 493 23.02 -31.89 2.35
N GLU A 494 22.75 -32.22 3.61
CA GLU A 494 21.94 -33.38 3.98
C GLU A 494 20.49 -33.24 3.48
N ALA A 495 19.87 -32.08 3.68
CA ALA A 495 18.52 -31.79 3.20
C ALA A 495 18.40 -31.95 1.68
N LYS A 496 19.37 -31.42 0.91
CA LYS A 496 19.39 -31.55 -0.55
C LYS A 496 19.62 -32.98 -1.04
N ALA A 497 20.31 -33.82 -0.26
CA ALA A 497 20.50 -35.22 -0.61
C ALA A 497 19.18 -36.01 -0.59
N LEU A 498 18.14 -35.54 0.10
CA LEU A 498 16.81 -36.16 0.12
C LEU A 498 15.95 -35.85 -1.12
N LEU A 499 16.46 -35.02 -2.05
CA LEU A 499 15.82 -34.74 -3.35
C LEU A 499 16.18 -35.78 -4.41
N LEU A 500 17.32 -36.45 -4.25
CA LEU A 500 17.80 -37.57 -5.05
C LEU A 500 17.16 -38.86 -4.52
#